data_AF-A0A2K8KXG8-F1
#
_entry.id   AF-A0A2K8KXG8-F1
#
_cell.length_a   1.000
_cell.length_b   1.000
_cell.length_c   1.000
_cell.angle_alpha   90.00
_cell.angle_beta   90.00
_cell.angle_gamma   90.00
#
_symmetry.space_group_name_H-M   'P 1'
#
loop_
_entity.id
_entity.type
_entity.pdbx_description
1 polymer ?
#
loop_
_entity_poly.entity_id
_entity_poly.type
_entity_poly.pdbx_seq_one_letter_code
_entity_poly.pdbx_strand_id
1 'polypeptide(L)'
;MKLCFSIDALSASGARAWRLLENQRWRECIYSEPLKDGDARVTDKKTAEDWSGRRLERDKELVLVPKKKAGTFDFLMRGTFAHAVLHRDSSAPLPDKTQMLECIAALNPGTPWLLYLTVAGHFTALDSSSTPMISNLDIAVRGEIASSGDYIGPRASRDEKMMDELYRQFLAGWLDHLNSSNMNVFVPDAEKLKDEADYIEAIRNWQCESAA
;
A
#
# COMPACT_ATOMS: atom_id res chain seq x y z
N MET A 1 -6.08 0.42 -16.28
CA MET A 1 -5.72 1.33 -15.17
C MET A 1 -4.32 1.86 -15.43
N LYS A 2 -4.11 3.18 -15.40
CA LYS A 2 -2.79 3.80 -15.60
C LYS A 2 -2.22 4.13 -14.22
N LEU A 3 -1.23 3.35 -13.81
CA LEU A 3 -0.53 3.51 -12.54
C LEU A 3 0.95 3.77 -12.83
N CYS A 4 1.57 4.57 -11.98
CA CYS A 4 3.02 4.63 -11.88
C CYS A 4 3.44 4.84 -10.43
N PHE A 5 4.71 4.62 -10.15
CA PHE A 5 5.32 4.91 -8.87
C PHE A 5 6.30 6.07 -9.02
N SER A 6 6.30 6.99 -8.05
CA SER A 6 7.47 7.82 -7.77
C SER A 6 8.26 7.21 -6.62
N ILE A 7 9.51 7.64 -6.47
CA ILE A 7 10.36 7.21 -5.37
C ILE A 7 10.65 8.42 -4.48
N ASP A 8 10.11 8.37 -3.26
CA ASP A 8 10.34 9.38 -2.23
C ASP A 8 11.30 8.83 -1.18
N ALA A 9 12.29 9.64 -0.81
CA ALA A 9 13.23 9.39 0.25
C ALA A 9 12.79 10.15 1.50
N LEU A 10 12.49 9.45 2.59
CA LEU A 10 12.08 10.09 3.84
C LEU A 10 13.23 10.09 4.84
N SER A 11 13.49 11.23 5.48
CA SER A 11 14.48 11.30 6.55
C SER A 11 14.02 10.49 7.78
N ALA A 12 14.97 10.10 8.63
CA ALA A 12 14.66 9.33 9.85
C ALA A 12 13.63 10.00 10.79
N SER A 13 13.52 11.33 10.76
CA SER A 13 12.56 12.09 11.57
C SER A 13 11.23 12.35 10.85
N GLY A 14 11.09 11.97 9.58
CA GLY A 14 9.96 12.34 8.73
C GLY A 14 9.92 13.82 8.33
N ALA A 15 10.83 14.66 8.85
CA ALA A 15 10.75 16.11 8.69
C ALA A 15 11.15 16.61 7.30
N ARG A 16 11.83 15.78 6.49
CA ARG A 16 12.27 16.13 5.14
C ARG A 16 12.07 14.94 4.22
N ALA A 17 11.59 15.22 3.01
CA ALA A 17 11.48 14.25 1.95
C ALA A 17 12.21 14.75 0.69
N TRP A 18 12.66 13.80 -0.12
CA TRP A 18 13.22 14.08 -1.44
C TRP A 18 12.59 13.15 -2.49
N ARG A 19 12.39 13.63 -3.70
CA ARG A 19 11.87 12.84 -4.82
C ARG A 19 12.93 12.57 -5.87
N LEU A 20 12.99 11.33 -6.35
CA LEU A 20 13.84 10.92 -7.45
C LEU A 20 13.37 11.56 -8.77
N LEU A 21 14.32 12.12 -9.52
CA LEU A 21 14.13 12.72 -10.83
C LEU A 21 14.54 11.76 -11.95
N GLU A 22 14.05 11.99 -13.17
CA GLU A 22 14.38 11.19 -14.36
C GLU A 22 15.90 11.09 -14.60
N ASN A 23 16.64 12.16 -14.29
CA ASN A 23 18.10 12.23 -14.41
C ASN A 23 18.85 11.57 -13.23
N GLN A 24 18.18 10.78 -12.39
CA GLN A 24 18.72 10.09 -11.21
C GLN A 24 19.24 11.02 -10.10
N ARG A 25 18.84 12.29 -10.10
CA ARG A 25 19.06 13.23 -8.99
C ARG A 25 17.84 13.29 -8.08
N TRP A 26 17.97 14.00 -6.97
CA TRP A 26 16.90 14.19 -6.00
C TRP A 26 16.57 15.66 -5.81
N ARG A 27 15.27 15.98 -5.71
CA ARG A 27 14.78 17.30 -5.29
C ARG A 27 14.08 17.20 -3.94
N GLU A 28 14.02 18.28 -3.19
CA GLU A 28 13.14 18.32 -2.01
C GLU A 28 11.66 18.31 -2.43
N CYS A 29 10.84 17.68 -1.60
CA CYS A 29 9.40 17.57 -1.81
C CYS A 29 8.65 17.48 -0.47
N ILE A 30 7.33 17.63 -0.53
CA ILE A 30 6.45 17.05 0.49
C ILE A 30 6.30 15.56 0.15
N TYR A 31 6.41 14.69 1.16
CA TYR A 31 6.22 13.26 0.96
C TYR A 31 4.86 12.99 0.34
N SER A 32 4.82 12.12 -0.68
CA SER A 32 3.63 11.75 -1.44
C SER A 32 2.88 12.92 -2.10
N GLU A 33 3.53 14.06 -2.36
CA GLU A 33 2.91 15.14 -3.14
C GLU A 33 2.65 14.69 -4.60
N PRO A 34 1.72 15.33 -5.33
CA PRO A 34 1.48 15.04 -6.74
C PRO A 34 2.74 15.13 -7.61
N LEU A 35 2.76 14.37 -8.71
CA LEU A 35 3.87 14.40 -9.67
C LEU A 35 4.07 15.79 -10.30
N LYS A 36 5.34 16.17 -10.49
CA LYS A 36 5.78 17.37 -11.21
C LYS A 36 6.63 16.98 -12.42
N ASP A 37 6.81 17.92 -13.35
CA ASP A 37 7.70 17.73 -14.50
C ASP A 37 9.13 17.37 -14.07
N GLY A 38 9.67 16.33 -14.69
CA GLY A 38 11.01 15.79 -14.40
C GLY A 38 11.07 14.80 -13.23
N ASP A 39 9.97 14.54 -12.52
CA ASP A 39 9.88 13.46 -11.54
C ASP A 39 10.00 12.09 -12.24
N ALA A 40 10.78 11.18 -11.66
CA ALA A 40 10.92 9.83 -12.20
C ALA A 40 9.59 9.08 -12.08
N ARG A 41 9.08 8.58 -13.22
CA ARG A 41 7.89 7.73 -13.32
C ARG A 41 8.30 6.27 -13.51
N VAL A 42 8.23 5.48 -12.45
CA VAL A 42 8.52 4.05 -12.48
C VAL A 42 7.23 3.28 -12.77
N THR A 43 7.11 2.70 -13.96
CA THR A 43 5.89 1.99 -14.38
C THR A 43 5.95 0.49 -14.14
N ASP A 44 7.14 -0.07 -13.87
CA ASP A 44 7.32 -1.47 -13.55
C ASP A 44 7.46 -1.71 -12.04
N LYS A 45 6.67 -2.66 -11.54
CA LYS A 45 6.62 -3.02 -10.12
C LYS A 45 7.99 -3.45 -9.58
N LYS A 46 8.76 -4.22 -10.36
CA LYS A 46 10.05 -4.76 -9.92
C LYS A 46 11.06 -3.65 -9.60
N THR A 47 11.17 -2.64 -10.46
CA THR A 47 12.05 -1.49 -10.21
C THR A 47 11.58 -0.70 -8.99
N ALA A 48 10.27 -0.51 -8.82
CA ALA A 48 9.73 0.17 -7.63
C ALA A 48 10.03 -0.63 -6.33
N GLU A 49 9.88 -1.95 -6.34
CA GLU A 49 10.26 -2.86 -5.25
C GLU A 49 11.79 -2.88 -5.01
N ASP A 50 12.57 -2.58 -6.04
CA ASP A 50 14.03 -2.46 -5.92
C ASP A 50 14.48 -1.19 -5.19
N TRP A 51 13.67 -0.14 -5.27
CA TRP A 51 13.85 1.09 -4.51
C TRP A 51 13.24 1.02 -3.11
N SER A 52 12.09 0.38 -2.95
CA SER A 52 11.38 0.32 -1.66
C SER A 52 12.24 -0.26 -0.53
N GLY A 53 12.36 0.49 0.56
CA GLY A 53 13.19 0.13 1.72
C GLY A 53 14.70 0.27 1.49
N ARG A 54 15.15 0.81 0.35
CA ARG A 54 16.57 1.02 0.09
C ARG A 54 17.08 2.18 0.93
N ARG A 55 18.17 1.95 1.67
CA ARG A 55 18.86 3.00 2.42
C ARG A 55 19.60 3.94 1.48
N LEU A 56 19.52 5.23 1.77
CA LEU A 56 20.18 6.30 1.03
C LEU A 56 21.14 7.06 1.95
N GLU A 57 22.24 7.53 1.39
CA GLU A 57 23.18 8.43 2.07
C GLU A 57 23.26 9.77 1.35
N ARG A 58 23.54 10.83 2.11
CA ARG A 58 23.73 12.15 1.51
C ARG A 58 25.01 12.19 0.69
N ASP A 59 24.88 12.75 -0.49
CA ASP A 59 25.98 13.05 -1.39
C ASP A 59 25.95 14.53 -1.77
N LYS A 60 27.13 15.14 -1.96
CA LYS A 60 27.22 16.58 -2.25
C LYS A 60 26.79 16.93 -3.66
N GLU A 61 26.87 16.00 -4.62
CA GLU A 61 26.57 16.22 -6.03
C GLU A 61 25.16 15.74 -6.40
N LEU A 62 24.74 14.59 -5.86
CA LEU A 62 23.47 13.94 -6.19
C LEU A 62 22.37 14.14 -5.14
N VAL A 63 22.67 14.84 -4.04
CA VAL A 63 21.86 14.99 -2.83
C VAL A 63 21.71 13.67 -2.06
N LEU A 64 21.33 12.58 -2.73
CA LEU A 64 21.24 11.23 -2.16
C LEU A 64 21.82 10.18 -3.13
N VAL A 65 22.52 9.18 -2.58
CA VAL A 65 23.02 8.01 -3.33
C VAL A 65 22.51 6.70 -2.72
N PRO A 66 22.06 5.74 -3.56
CA PRO A 66 21.60 4.45 -3.09
C PRO A 66 22.74 3.61 -2.52
N LYS A 67 22.50 2.98 -1.37
CA LYS A 67 23.32 1.88 -0.85
C LYS A 67 22.67 0.54 -1.13
N LYS A 68 23.27 -0.55 -0.63
CA LYS A 68 22.65 -1.88 -0.65
C LYS A 68 21.28 -1.82 0.05
N LYS A 69 20.33 -2.65 -0.41
CA LYS A 69 19.02 -2.78 0.25
C LYS A 69 19.23 -3.07 1.73
N ALA A 70 18.44 -2.39 2.56
CA ALA A 70 18.45 -2.57 4.00
C ALA A 70 18.15 -4.04 4.34
N GLY A 71 19.01 -4.68 5.13
CA GLY A 71 18.71 -5.99 5.71
C GLY A 71 17.70 -5.86 6.85
N THR A 72 17.23 -6.99 7.39
CA THR A 72 16.29 -7.02 8.53
C THR A 72 16.78 -6.21 9.74
N PHE A 73 18.10 -6.11 9.93
CA PHE A 73 18.73 -5.36 11.01
C PHE A 73 18.94 -3.86 10.71
N ASP A 74 18.83 -3.42 9.45
CA ASP A 74 18.97 -2.00 9.08
C ASP A 74 17.71 -1.18 9.39
N PHE A 75 16.55 -1.82 9.57
CA PHE A 75 15.32 -1.13 9.99
C PHE A 75 15.39 -0.57 11.42
N LEU A 76 16.33 -1.05 12.25
CA LEU A 76 16.63 -0.50 13.57
C LEU A 76 17.59 0.71 13.49
N MET A 77 18.21 0.94 12.34
CA MET A 77 19.16 2.01 12.14
C MET A 77 18.45 3.25 11.60
N ARG A 78 18.54 4.36 12.33
CA ARG A 78 18.09 5.67 11.85
C ARG A 78 18.77 5.97 10.50
N GLY A 79 17.98 6.27 9.48
CA GLY A 79 18.48 6.51 8.13
C GLY A 79 17.45 7.18 7.25
N THR A 80 17.88 7.60 6.06
CA THR A 80 16.99 8.00 4.99
C THR A 80 16.69 6.76 4.14
N PHE A 81 15.42 6.47 3.92
CA PHE A 81 15.00 5.30 3.16
C PHE A 81 14.11 5.71 1.99
N ALA A 82 14.23 5.00 0.89
CA ALA A 82 13.37 5.16 -0.27
C ALA A 82 12.05 4.40 -0.09
N HIS A 83 10.96 5.02 -0.55
CA HIS A 83 9.59 4.55 -0.49
C HIS A 83 9.00 4.69 -1.90
N ALA A 84 8.33 3.66 -2.38
CA ALA A 84 7.54 3.77 -3.60
C ALA A 84 6.18 4.38 -3.27
N VAL A 85 5.83 5.48 -3.92
CA VAL A 85 4.54 6.17 -3.78
C VAL A 85 3.73 5.88 -5.04
N LEU A 86 2.51 5.36 -4.86
CA LEU A 86 1.64 5.02 -5.99
C LEU A 86 0.88 6.24 -6.48
N HIS A 87 0.92 6.50 -7.78
CA HIS A 87 0.11 7.52 -8.45
C HIS A 87 -0.90 6.87 -9.40
N ARG A 88 -2.11 7.42 -9.43
CA ARG A 88 -3.21 6.97 -10.29
C ARG A 88 -3.59 8.09 -11.25
N ASP A 89 -3.63 7.77 -12.54
CA ASP A 89 -4.16 8.66 -13.58
C ASP A 89 -5.59 8.26 -14.01
N SER A 90 -6.25 7.42 -13.21
CA SER A 90 -7.62 6.97 -13.45
C SER A 90 -8.35 6.82 -12.13
N SER A 91 -9.68 6.80 -12.18
CA SER A 91 -10.52 6.49 -11.02
C SER A 91 -10.10 5.18 -10.36
N ALA A 92 -10.26 5.14 -9.04
CA ALA A 92 -10.03 3.94 -8.27
C ALA A 92 -11.21 2.97 -8.43
N PRO A 93 -10.95 1.66 -8.57
CA PRO A 93 -12.01 0.67 -8.51
C PRO A 93 -12.61 0.63 -7.10
N LEU A 94 -13.90 0.28 -7.04
CA LEU A 94 -14.55 -0.06 -5.78
C LEU A 94 -14.27 -1.54 -5.49
N PRO A 95 -13.70 -1.89 -4.31
CA PRO A 95 -13.54 -3.28 -3.92
C PRO A 95 -14.87 -4.03 -3.94
N ASP A 96 -14.87 -5.29 -4.38
CA ASP A 96 -16.09 -6.11 -4.45
C ASP A 96 -16.21 -7.02 -3.23
N LYS A 97 -17.29 -6.85 -2.47
CA LYS A 97 -17.62 -7.70 -1.32
C LYS A 97 -17.76 -9.17 -1.71
N THR A 98 -18.33 -9.47 -2.87
CA THR A 98 -18.49 -10.85 -3.34
C THR A 98 -17.13 -11.51 -3.54
N GLN A 99 -16.20 -10.79 -4.19
CA GLN A 99 -14.82 -11.24 -4.35
C GLN A 99 -14.12 -11.45 -2.99
N MET A 100 -14.36 -10.60 -1.99
CA MET A 100 -13.83 -10.80 -0.63
C MET A 100 -14.32 -12.12 -0.03
N LEU A 101 -15.62 -12.37 -0.10
CA LEU A 101 -16.25 -13.58 0.44
C LEU A 101 -15.72 -14.84 -0.25
N GLU A 102 -15.60 -14.81 -1.58
CA GLU A 102 -15.04 -15.90 -2.38
C GLU A 102 -13.57 -16.15 -2.03
N CYS A 103 -12.79 -15.08 -1.89
CA CYS A 103 -11.39 -15.17 -1.47
C CYS A 103 -11.29 -15.87 -0.12
N ILE A 104 -12.01 -15.40 0.91
CA ILE A 104 -11.99 -15.98 2.27
C ILE A 104 -12.49 -17.43 2.25
N ALA A 105 -13.54 -17.74 1.50
CA ALA A 105 -14.09 -19.09 1.41
C ALA A 105 -13.09 -20.09 0.83
N ALA A 106 -12.21 -19.67 -0.07
CA ALA A 106 -11.20 -20.51 -0.70
C ALA A 106 -9.97 -20.81 0.19
N LEU A 107 -9.83 -20.12 1.33
CA LEU A 107 -8.68 -20.25 2.22
C LEU A 107 -8.83 -21.42 3.20
N ASN A 108 -7.71 -22.07 3.50
CA ASN A 108 -7.66 -23.19 4.43
C ASN A 108 -7.31 -22.71 5.85
N PRO A 109 -8.13 -23.01 6.87
CA PRO A 109 -7.77 -22.80 8.27
C PRO A 109 -6.47 -23.52 8.65
N GLY A 110 -5.77 -22.98 9.65
CA GLY A 110 -4.46 -23.45 10.12
C GLY A 110 -3.26 -22.82 9.40
N THR A 111 -3.47 -22.17 8.25
CA THR A 111 -2.43 -21.38 7.56
C THR A 111 -2.55 -19.91 7.97
N PRO A 112 -1.44 -19.19 8.25
CA PRO A 112 -1.48 -17.79 8.66
C PRO A 112 -1.66 -16.87 7.45
N TRP A 113 -2.91 -16.75 7.00
CA TRP A 113 -3.27 -15.95 5.83
C TRP A 113 -3.28 -14.47 6.16
N LEU A 114 -2.69 -13.66 5.29
CA LEU A 114 -2.92 -12.23 5.22
C LEU A 114 -3.90 -11.96 4.08
N LEU A 115 -5.13 -11.55 4.42
CA LEU A 115 -6.08 -11.01 3.44
C LEU A 115 -5.70 -9.56 3.11
N TYR A 116 -5.69 -9.18 1.85
CA TYR A 116 -5.34 -7.83 1.42
C TYR A 116 -6.04 -7.39 0.13
N LEU A 117 -6.10 -6.08 -0.09
CA LEU A 117 -6.46 -5.46 -1.36
C LEU A 117 -5.20 -5.16 -2.18
N THR A 118 -5.23 -5.57 -3.45
CA THR A 118 -4.21 -5.16 -4.42
C THR A 118 -4.32 -3.68 -4.77
N VAL A 119 -3.31 -3.12 -5.46
CA VAL A 119 -3.43 -1.79 -6.09
C VAL A 119 -4.56 -1.69 -7.13
N ALA A 120 -5.09 -2.81 -7.59
CA ALA A 120 -6.27 -2.86 -8.46
C ALA A 120 -7.59 -2.99 -7.69
N GLY A 121 -7.58 -2.88 -6.35
CA GLY A 121 -8.77 -3.01 -5.52
C GLY A 121 -9.34 -4.43 -5.47
N HIS A 122 -8.55 -5.43 -5.89
CA HIS A 122 -8.96 -6.84 -5.83
C HIS A 122 -8.56 -7.47 -4.50
N PHE A 123 -9.45 -8.24 -3.89
CA PHE A 123 -9.15 -9.09 -2.73
C PHE A 123 -8.32 -10.29 -3.14
N THR A 124 -7.30 -10.57 -2.34
CA THR A 124 -6.41 -11.72 -2.46
C THR A 124 -5.81 -12.03 -1.10
N ALA A 125 -5.17 -13.18 -0.95
CA ALA A 125 -4.47 -13.53 0.27
C ALA A 125 -3.10 -14.13 -0.02
N LEU A 126 -2.18 -13.96 0.93
CA LEU A 126 -0.89 -14.63 0.91
C LEU A 126 -0.65 -15.40 2.19
N ASP A 127 0.13 -16.48 2.08
CA ASP A 127 0.65 -17.19 3.24
C ASP A 127 1.84 -16.38 3.79
N SER A 128 1.64 -15.81 4.98
CA SER A 128 2.64 -14.98 5.65
C SER A 128 3.84 -15.79 6.16
N SER A 129 3.75 -17.12 6.20
CA SER A 129 4.88 -17.98 6.57
C SER A 129 5.92 -18.12 5.44
N SER A 130 5.50 -17.94 4.18
CA SER A 130 6.34 -18.16 3.01
C SER A 130 6.61 -16.89 2.18
N THR A 131 5.87 -15.81 2.43
CA THR A 131 5.86 -14.64 1.54
C THR A 131 6.21 -13.34 2.28
N PRO A 132 7.27 -12.61 1.88
CA PRO A 132 7.62 -11.33 2.48
C PRO A 132 6.54 -10.25 2.28
N MET A 133 6.20 -9.51 3.33
CA MET A 133 5.19 -8.44 3.29
C MET A 133 5.79 -7.03 3.10
N ILE A 134 6.93 -6.75 3.74
CA ILE A 134 7.46 -5.38 3.98
C ILE A 134 7.85 -4.62 2.69
N SER A 135 8.00 -5.30 1.56
CA SER A 135 8.33 -4.69 0.26
C SER A 135 7.38 -5.08 -0.87
N ASN A 136 6.28 -5.78 -0.56
CA ASN A 136 5.35 -6.23 -1.57
C ASN A 136 4.45 -5.06 -2.02
N LEU A 137 4.74 -4.49 -3.18
CA LEU A 137 3.97 -3.38 -3.75
C LEU A 137 2.66 -3.84 -4.42
N ASP A 138 2.29 -5.10 -4.26
CA ASP A 138 0.91 -5.53 -4.52
C ASP A 138 -0.04 -5.03 -3.43
N ILE A 139 0.42 -4.99 -2.18
CA ILE A 139 -0.42 -4.81 -1.00
C ILE A 139 -0.72 -3.32 -0.82
N ALA A 140 -1.91 -2.90 -1.24
CA ALA A 140 -2.39 -1.54 -1.00
C ALA A 140 -2.93 -1.41 0.43
N VAL A 141 -3.84 -2.32 0.80
CA VAL A 141 -4.48 -2.36 2.13
C VAL A 141 -4.40 -3.78 2.66
N ARG A 142 -4.06 -3.97 3.93
CA ARG A 142 -3.92 -5.28 4.55
C ARG A 142 -4.75 -5.40 5.82
N GLY A 143 -5.39 -6.56 5.99
CA GLY A 143 -6.07 -6.93 7.21
C GLY A 143 -5.11 -7.47 8.27
N GLU A 144 -5.69 -8.14 9.27
CA GLU A 144 -4.93 -8.94 10.22
C GLU A 144 -4.52 -10.29 9.63
N ILE A 145 -3.45 -10.88 10.18
CA ILE A 145 -3.10 -12.27 9.86
C ILE A 145 -4.01 -13.19 10.66
N ALA A 146 -4.75 -14.06 9.97
CA ALA A 146 -5.69 -14.98 10.59
C ALA A 146 -5.44 -16.42 10.13
N SER A 147 -5.60 -17.36 11.07
CA SER A 147 -5.48 -18.80 10.81
C SER A 147 -6.64 -19.62 11.36
N SER A 148 -7.42 -19.10 12.32
CA SER A 148 -8.59 -19.82 12.82
C SER A 148 -9.67 -19.91 11.74
N GLY A 149 -10.38 -21.05 11.71
CA GLY A 149 -11.58 -21.21 10.89
C GLY A 149 -12.75 -20.33 11.33
N ASP A 150 -12.60 -19.57 12.42
CA ASP A 150 -13.56 -18.54 12.84
C ASP A 150 -13.43 -17.28 11.97
N TYR A 151 -12.25 -17.01 11.39
CA TYR A 151 -11.98 -15.82 10.59
C TYR A 151 -11.71 -16.14 9.11
N ILE A 152 -11.34 -17.39 8.82
CA ILE A 152 -10.92 -17.83 7.48
C ILE A 152 -11.68 -19.09 7.05
N GLY A 153 -11.90 -19.24 5.74
CA GLY A 153 -12.50 -20.43 5.14
C GLY A 153 -14.02 -20.37 5.01
N PRO A 154 -14.65 -21.45 4.51
CA PRO A 154 -16.06 -21.46 4.11
C PRO A 154 -17.07 -21.17 5.22
N ARG A 155 -16.68 -21.41 6.48
CA ARG A 155 -17.53 -21.12 7.65
C ARG A 155 -17.52 -19.63 7.96
N ALA A 156 -16.33 -19.04 8.05
CA ALA A 156 -16.16 -17.61 8.32
C ALA A 156 -16.82 -16.74 7.24
N SER A 157 -16.71 -17.13 5.97
CA SER A 157 -17.33 -16.40 4.85
C SER A 157 -18.86 -16.36 4.88
N ARG A 158 -19.52 -17.13 5.77
CA ARG A 158 -20.97 -17.15 5.95
C ARG A 158 -21.42 -16.40 7.19
N ASP A 159 -20.49 -15.90 8.02
CA ASP A 159 -20.81 -15.02 9.13
C ASP A 159 -21.00 -13.60 8.59
N GLU A 160 -22.25 -13.27 8.27
CA GLU A 160 -22.62 -12.00 7.66
C GLU A 160 -22.15 -10.79 8.48
N LYS A 161 -22.35 -10.82 9.81
CA LYS A 161 -21.96 -9.70 10.67
C LYS A 161 -20.46 -9.45 10.62
N MET A 162 -19.66 -10.51 10.75
CA MET A 162 -18.21 -10.42 10.72
C MET A 162 -17.70 -9.98 9.35
N MET A 163 -18.26 -10.53 8.26
CA MET A 163 -17.84 -10.17 6.90
C MET A 163 -18.25 -8.74 6.53
N ASP A 164 -19.38 -8.25 7.01
CA ASP A 164 -19.82 -6.87 6.82
C ASP A 164 -18.91 -5.87 7.53
N GLU A 165 -18.48 -6.21 8.74
CA GLU A 165 -17.48 -5.43 9.48
C GLU A 165 -16.14 -5.42 8.75
N LEU A 166 -15.62 -6.59 8.39
CA LEU A 166 -14.36 -6.73 7.68
C LEU A 166 -14.36 -6.00 6.34
N TYR A 167 -15.44 -6.09 5.59
CA TYR A 167 -15.57 -5.37 4.32
C TYR A 167 -15.50 -3.86 4.52
N ARG A 168 -16.20 -3.31 5.52
CA ARG A 168 -16.12 -1.88 5.87
C ARG A 168 -14.73 -1.47 6.33
N GLN A 169 -14.03 -2.31 7.08
CA GLN A 169 -12.62 -2.11 7.44
C GLN A 169 -11.74 -1.97 6.19
N PHE A 170 -11.92 -2.83 5.19
CA PHE A 170 -11.19 -2.74 3.93
C PHE A 170 -11.57 -1.51 3.10
N LEU A 171 -12.85 -1.12 3.03
CA LEU A 171 -13.26 0.11 2.37
C LEU A 171 -12.63 1.35 3.02
N ALA A 172 -12.60 1.38 4.35
CA ALA A 172 -11.97 2.45 5.11
C ALA A 172 -10.46 2.55 4.83
N GLY A 173 -9.76 1.41 4.88
CA GLY A 173 -8.34 1.34 4.55
C GLY A 173 -8.07 1.68 3.08
N TRP A 174 -8.97 1.31 2.17
CA TRP A 174 -8.87 1.66 0.75
C TRP A 174 -8.97 3.16 0.53
N LEU A 175 -9.94 3.83 1.17
CA LEU A 175 -10.05 5.27 1.11
C LEU A 175 -8.80 5.98 1.68
N ASP A 176 -8.22 5.46 2.76
CA ASP A 176 -6.97 6.00 3.32
C ASP A 176 -5.78 5.80 2.35
N HIS A 177 -5.66 4.63 1.72
CA HIS A 177 -4.70 4.38 0.65
C HIS A 177 -4.87 5.38 -0.51
N LEU A 178 -6.10 5.65 -0.95
CA LEU A 178 -6.38 6.58 -2.04
C LEU A 178 -6.03 8.03 -1.69
N ASN A 179 -6.25 8.46 -0.44
CA ASN A 179 -5.99 9.83 -0.02
C ASN A 179 -4.52 10.10 0.31
N SER A 180 -3.77 9.06 0.70
CA SER A 180 -2.37 9.21 1.14
C SER A 180 -1.34 8.65 0.17
N SER A 181 -1.78 7.85 -0.81
CA SER A 181 -0.91 7.08 -1.73
C SER A 181 0.02 6.10 -1.02
N ASN A 182 -0.17 5.85 0.28
CA ASN A 182 0.62 4.92 1.07
C ASN A 182 0.30 3.48 0.70
N MET A 183 1.32 2.63 0.67
CA MET A 183 1.19 1.20 0.47
C MET A 183 1.15 0.47 1.82
N ASN A 184 0.60 -0.74 1.85
CA ASN A 184 0.47 -1.57 3.06
C ASN A 184 -0.33 -0.90 4.20
N VAL A 185 -1.34 -0.09 3.86
CA VAL A 185 -2.24 0.54 4.84
C VAL A 185 -2.93 -0.55 5.66
N PHE A 186 -2.88 -0.44 6.98
CA PHE A 186 -3.56 -1.38 7.86
C PHE A 186 -5.03 -1.01 7.96
N VAL A 187 -5.92 -2.01 7.93
CA VAL A 187 -7.34 -1.74 8.16
C VAL A 187 -7.58 -1.13 9.55
N PRO A 188 -8.49 -0.15 9.70
CA PRO A 188 -8.74 0.46 10.99
C PRO A 188 -9.56 -0.45 11.91
N ASP A 189 -9.51 -0.16 13.21
CA ASP A 189 -10.34 -0.82 14.22
C ASP A 189 -11.84 -0.65 13.92
N ALA A 190 -12.64 -1.65 14.25
CA ALA A 190 -14.09 -1.67 14.02
C ALA A 190 -14.83 -0.46 14.63
N GLU A 191 -14.34 0.06 15.76
CA GLU A 191 -14.92 1.21 16.47
C GLU A 191 -14.81 2.54 15.69
N LYS A 192 -13.93 2.61 14.70
CA LYS A 192 -13.68 3.82 13.89
C LYS A 192 -14.46 3.81 12.57
N LEU A 193 -15.26 2.77 12.32
CA LEU A 193 -15.94 2.58 11.05
C LEU A 193 -17.15 3.49 10.91
N LYS A 194 -17.28 4.05 9.71
CA LYS A 194 -18.50 4.71 9.24
C LYS A 194 -19.43 3.68 8.58
N ASP A 195 -20.57 4.17 8.10
CA ASP A 195 -21.49 3.33 7.33
C ASP A 195 -20.88 2.93 5.97
N GLU A 196 -21.26 1.75 5.48
CA GLU A 196 -20.74 1.21 4.20
C GLU A 196 -21.01 2.19 3.04
N ALA A 197 -22.22 2.77 3.01
CA ALA A 197 -22.64 3.71 1.99
C ALA A 197 -21.75 4.97 1.94
N ASP A 198 -21.34 5.49 3.09
CA ASP A 198 -20.46 6.67 3.19
C ASP A 198 -19.09 6.40 2.55
N TYR A 199 -18.53 5.21 2.79
CA TYR A 199 -17.26 4.83 2.17
C TYR A 199 -17.40 4.65 0.67
N ILE A 200 -18.46 3.97 0.21
CA ILE A 200 -18.72 3.77 -1.22
C ILE A 200 -18.86 5.13 -1.92
N GLU A 201 -19.62 6.06 -1.34
CA GLU A 201 -19.78 7.41 -1.88
C GLU A 201 -18.44 8.15 -1.93
N ALA A 202 -17.68 8.14 -0.83
CA ALA A 202 -16.38 8.81 -0.77
C ALA A 202 -15.38 8.25 -1.79
N ILE A 203 -15.33 6.92 -1.99
CA ILE A 203 -14.46 6.26 -2.97
C ILE A 203 -14.90 6.62 -4.40
N ARG A 204 -16.20 6.65 -4.68
CA ARG A 204 -16.71 7.02 -6.02
C ARG A 204 -16.45 8.48 -6.37
N ASN A 205 -16.51 9.36 -5.37
CA ASN A 205 -16.27 10.78 -5.53
C ASN A 205 -14.78 11.15 -5.43
N TRP A 206 -13.91 10.19 -5.08
CA TRP A 206 -12.47 10.41 -5.03
C TRP A 206 -11.95 10.75 -6.43
N GLN A 207 -11.18 11.82 -6.52
CA GLN A 207 -10.57 12.27 -7.75
C GLN A 207 -9.10 11.85 -7.79
N CYS A 208 -8.70 11.25 -8.91
CA CYS A 208 -7.31 10.94 -9.16
C CYS A 208 -6.48 12.21 -9.33
N GLU A 209 -5.15 12.06 -9.28
CA GLU A 209 -4.27 13.18 -9.57
C GLU A 209 -4.61 13.72 -10.97
N SER A 210 -4.90 15.02 -11.04
CA SER A 210 -5.10 15.68 -12.33
C SER A 210 -3.76 15.63 -13.06
N ALA A 211 -3.74 15.07 -14.27
CA ALA A 211 -2.55 15.13 -15.12
C ALA A 211 -2.22 16.62 -15.34
N ALA A 212 -1.16 17.09 -14.69
CA ALA A 212 -0.50 18.34 -15.03
C ALA A 212 0.15 18.20 -16.41
#